data_AF-A0A0P1AVV7-F1
#
_entry.id   AF-A0A0P1AVV7-F1
#
_cell.length_a   1.000
_cell.length_b   1.000
_cell.length_c   1.000
_cell.angle_alpha   90.00
_cell.angle_beta   90.00
_cell.angle_gamma   90.00
#
_symmetry.space_group_name_H-M   'P 1'
#
loop_
_entity.id
_entity.type
_entity.pdbx_description
1 polymer ?
#
loop_
_entity_poly.entity_id
_entity_poly.type
_entity_poly.pdbx_seq_one_letter_code
_entity_poly.pdbx_strand_id
1 'polypeptide(L)'
;MADDDVVIRRRLLTRTSTVGKSGLKKCAEVMLTLIDLLTDESVDDATCKQEMSTFFWELEQLQFEANKTEIWNFTCDRELEEYETLNSEIDTSIAKAAKDIEDLQVKIRAEKTVRAYKEEYESIAKVINKLPSRKEIETEIEKQKKILSDVSMAIEAVDGRLDLRTKQFALLMNTIQNLKATLNEDAVLDEEMQEEDEEMVDVENKNTTEKEAAGQSSPASS
;
A
#
# COMPACT_ATOMS: atom_id res chain seq x y z
N MET A 1 51.67 -43.43 2.82
CA MET A 1 50.45 -42.76 3.34
C MET A 1 49.33 -42.74 2.31
N ALA A 2 49.41 -42.02 1.19
CA ALA A 2 48.33 -42.05 0.18
C ALA A 2 48.15 -43.44 -0.49
N ASP A 3 49.24 -44.18 -0.71
CA ASP A 3 49.21 -45.53 -1.29
C ASP A 3 48.66 -46.57 -0.30
N ASP A 4 49.05 -46.47 0.97
CA ASP A 4 48.54 -47.34 2.04
C ASP A 4 47.04 -47.18 2.25
N ASP A 5 46.51 -45.96 2.18
CA ASP A 5 45.06 -45.70 2.29
C ASP A 5 44.28 -46.30 1.12
N VAL A 6 44.84 -46.32 -0.08
CA VAL A 6 44.23 -47.00 -1.25
C VAL A 6 44.23 -48.51 -1.05
N VAL A 7 45.32 -49.07 -0.55
CA VAL A 7 45.44 -50.51 -0.25
C VAL A 7 44.48 -50.93 0.88
N ILE A 8 44.38 -50.12 1.95
CA ILE A 8 43.48 -50.35 3.08
C ILE A 8 42.02 -50.23 2.62
N ARG A 9 41.67 -49.19 1.85
CA ARG A 9 40.33 -49.00 1.30
C ARG A 9 39.94 -50.15 0.37
N ARG A 10 40.86 -50.59 -0.49
CA ARG A 10 40.65 -51.75 -1.37
C ARG A 10 40.41 -53.02 -0.55
N ARG A 11 41.22 -53.29 0.48
CA ARG A 11 41.05 -54.45 1.38
C ARG A 11 39.75 -54.43 2.16
N LEU A 12 39.31 -53.26 2.62
CA LEU A 12 38.04 -53.08 3.34
C LEU A 12 36.84 -53.27 2.42
N LEU A 13 36.88 -52.69 1.22
CA LEU A 13 35.83 -52.83 0.21
C LEU A 13 35.66 -54.28 -0.25
N THR A 14 36.76 -55.00 -0.48
CA THR A 14 36.72 -56.41 -0.91
C THR A 14 36.52 -57.40 0.23
N ARG A 15 36.42 -56.93 1.49
CA ARG A 15 36.40 -57.76 2.72
C ARG A 15 37.49 -58.85 2.72
N THR A 16 38.62 -58.60 2.06
CA THR A 16 39.75 -59.55 1.93
C THR A 16 40.59 -59.52 3.20
N SER A 17 39.99 -59.89 4.32
CA SER A 17 40.72 -60.22 5.55
C SER A 17 41.39 -61.61 5.44
N THR A 18 40.96 -62.45 4.49
CA THR A 18 41.38 -63.87 4.42
C THR A 18 42.32 -64.23 3.27
N VAL A 19 42.80 -63.30 2.44
CA VAL A 19 43.84 -63.63 1.43
C VAL A 19 45.22 -63.59 2.11
N GLY A 20 45.39 -64.42 3.15
CA GLY A 20 46.67 -64.70 3.77
C GLY A 20 47.43 -65.69 2.89
N LYS A 21 48.49 -65.21 2.20
CA LYS A 21 49.13 -65.88 1.04
C LYS A 21 48.09 -66.13 -0.06
N SER A 22 48.29 -65.59 -1.28
CA SER A 22 47.39 -65.93 -2.39
C SER A 22 47.32 -67.45 -2.51
N GLY A 23 46.12 -68.05 -2.59
CA GLY A 23 45.97 -69.51 -2.78
C GLY A 23 46.83 -69.99 -3.96
N LEU A 24 47.01 -69.13 -4.97
CA LEU A 24 47.93 -69.32 -6.08
C LEU A 24 49.40 -69.51 -5.65
N LYS A 25 49.92 -68.68 -4.74
CA LYS A 25 51.29 -68.81 -4.24
C LYS A 25 51.48 -70.12 -3.48
N LYS A 26 50.51 -70.50 -2.66
CA LYS A 26 50.54 -71.76 -1.90
C LYS A 26 50.48 -72.98 -2.82
N CYS A 27 49.58 -72.96 -3.81
CA CYS A 27 49.48 -73.99 -4.85
C CYS A 27 50.78 -74.10 -5.68
N ALA A 28 51.38 -72.97 -6.05
CA ALA A 28 52.67 -72.95 -6.77
C ALA A 28 53.83 -73.49 -5.91
N GLU A 29 53.89 -73.15 -4.63
CA GLU A 29 54.90 -73.71 -3.69
C GLU A 29 54.77 -75.24 -3.61
N VAL A 30 53.55 -75.78 -3.46
CA VAL A 30 53.29 -77.22 -3.40
C VAL A 30 53.57 -77.93 -4.73
N MET A 31 53.30 -77.28 -5.87
CA MET A 31 53.67 -77.80 -7.18
C MET A 31 55.18 -77.93 -7.32
N LEU A 32 55.94 -76.90 -6.92
CA LEU A 32 57.39 -76.91 -7.01
C LEU A 32 57.99 -77.98 -6.10
N THR A 33 57.48 -78.15 -4.87
CA THR A 33 57.95 -79.23 -3.97
C THR A 33 57.65 -80.61 -4.53
N LEU A 34 56.51 -80.81 -5.20
CA LEU A 34 56.19 -82.06 -5.87
C LEU A 34 57.14 -82.35 -7.03
N ILE A 35 57.48 -81.33 -7.84
CA ILE A 35 58.44 -81.46 -8.94
C ILE A 35 59.82 -81.86 -8.40
N ASP A 36 60.29 -81.20 -7.33
CA ASP A 36 61.58 -81.51 -6.70
C ASP A 36 61.63 -82.97 -6.20
N LEU A 37 60.55 -83.45 -5.56
CA LEU A 37 60.43 -84.83 -5.08
C LEU A 37 60.35 -85.87 -6.21
N LEU A 38 59.73 -85.51 -7.34
CA LEU A 38 59.68 -86.37 -8.54
C LEU A 38 61.03 -86.47 -9.25
N THR A 39 61.90 -85.46 -9.10
CA THR A 39 63.24 -85.46 -9.69
C THR A 39 64.29 -86.18 -8.83
N ASP A 40 63.98 -86.50 -7.58
CA ASP A 40 64.87 -87.21 -6.66
C ASP A 40 64.59 -88.72 -6.68
N GLU A 41 65.51 -89.49 -7.28
CA GLU A 41 65.40 -90.96 -7.38
C GLU A 41 65.48 -91.69 -6.03
N SER A 42 65.79 -90.99 -4.94
CA SER A 42 65.91 -91.58 -3.58
C SER A 42 64.62 -91.54 -2.76
N VAL A 43 63.57 -90.89 -3.26
CA VAL A 43 62.30 -90.67 -2.55
C VAL A 43 61.36 -91.88 -2.67
N ASP A 44 60.68 -92.22 -1.57
CA ASP A 44 59.68 -93.28 -1.55
C ASP A 44 58.41 -92.90 -2.32
N ASP A 45 57.85 -93.86 -3.06
CA ASP A 45 56.63 -93.71 -3.87
C ASP A 45 55.41 -93.29 -3.01
N ALA A 46 55.39 -93.68 -1.73
CA ALA A 46 54.35 -93.27 -0.79
C ALA A 46 54.39 -91.75 -0.50
N THR A 47 55.58 -91.17 -0.33
CA THR A 47 55.76 -89.73 -0.09
C THR A 47 55.38 -88.92 -1.33
N CYS A 48 55.75 -89.40 -2.51
CA CYS A 48 55.35 -88.78 -3.78
C CYS A 48 53.82 -88.77 -3.97
N LYS A 49 53.12 -89.87 -3.63
CA LYS A 49 51.64 -89.94 -3.70
C LYS A 49 50.96 -89.02 -2.70
N GLN A 50 51.55 -88.84 -1.52
CA GLN A 50 51.03 -87.92 -0.52
C GLN A 50 51.11 -86.47 -1.01
N GLU A 51 52.26 -86.05 -1.53
CA GLU A 51 52.43 -84.67 -2.04
C GLU A 51 51.61 -84.42 -3.32
N MET A 52 51.42 -85.43 -4.17
CA MET A 52 50.47 -85.35 -5.29
C MET A 52 49.03 -85.11 -4.81
N SER A 53 48.62 -85.78 -3.72
CA SER A 53 47.29 -85.59 -3.12
C SER A 53 47.16 -84.20 -2.50
N THR A 54 48.21 -83.70 -1.85
CA THR A 54 48.28 -82.33 -1.32
C THR A 54 48.16 -81.31 -2.46
N PHE A 55 48.86 -81.52 -3.58
CA PHE A 55 48.76 -80.64 -4.75
C PHE A 55 47.34 -80.58 -5.32
N PHE A 56 46.67 -81.73 -5.49
CA PHE A 56 45.27 -81.74 -5.95
C PHE A 56 44.32 -81.01 -4.99
N TRP A 57 44.53 -81.17 -3.69
CA TRP A 57 43.76 -80.44 -2.68
C TRP A 57 43.94 -78.92 -2.81
N GLU A 58 45.18 -78.44 -2.95
CA GLU A 58 45.44 -77.00 -3.13
C GLU A 58 44.90 -76.45 -4.46
N LEU A 59 44.87 -77.27 -5.52
CA LEU A 59 44.26 -76.91 -6.80
C LEU A 59 42.74 -76.76 -6.68
N GLU A 60 42.08 -77.68 -5.98
CA GLU A 60 40.63 -77.59 -5.69
C GLU A 60 40.30 -76.35 -4.85
N GLN A 61 41.12 -76.04 -3.83
CA GLN A 61 40.97 -74.81 -3.05
C GLN A 61 41.15 -73.55 -3.91
N LEU A 62 42.13 -73.53 -4.80
CA LEU A 62 42.34 -72.41 -5.72
C LEU A 62 41.16 -72.21 -6.68
N GLN A 63 40.59 -73.30 -7.20
CA GLN A 63 39.39 -73.23 -8.05
C GLN A 63 38.19 -72.68 -7.27
N PHE A 64 38.02 -73.09 -6.02
CA PHE A 64 36.97 -72.57 -5.14
C PHE A 64 37.13 -71.07 -4.88
N GLU A 65 38.36 -70.63 -4.58
CA GLU A 65 38.66 -69.21 -4.40
C GLU A 65 38.38 -68.40 -5.67
N ALA A 66 38.76 -68.91 -6.84
CA ALA A 66 38.49 -68.26 -8.13
C ALA A 66 36.99 -68.08 -8.39
N ASN A 67 36.20 -69.13 -8.20
CA ASN A 67 34.74 -69.07 -8.35
C ASN A 67 34.11 -68.08 -7.35
N LYS A 68 34.60 -68.06 -6.11
CA LYS A 68 34.15 -67.10 -5.09
C LYS A 68 34.43 -65.66 -5.52
N THR A 69 35.61 -65.38 -6.07
CA THR A 69 35.98 -64.05 -6.57
C THR A 69 35.14 -63.66 -7.78
N GLU A 70 34.78 -64.59 -8.66
CA GLU A 70 33.87 -64.33 -9.78
C GLU A 70 32.49 -63.88 -9.31
N ILE A 71 31.86 -64.65 -8.40
CA ILE A 71 30.54 -64.30 -7.84
C ILE A 71 30.60 -62.96 -7.09
N TRP A 72 31.70 -62.70 -6.38
CA TRP A 72 31.92 -61.43 -5.69
C TRP A 72 31.96 -60.25 -6.68
N ASN A 73 32.75 -60.36 -7.76
CA ASN A 73 32.81 -59.30 -8.78
C ASN A 73 31.44 -59.06 -9.41
N PHE A 74 30.73 -60.13 -9.79
CA PHE A 74 29.37 -60.03 -10.33
C PHE A 74 28.42 -59.28 -9.37
N THR A 75 28.52 -59.57 -8.07
CA THR A 75 27.69 -58.89 -7.06
C THR A 75 28.08 -57.41 -6.91
N CYS A 76 29.38 -57.10 -6.92
CA CYS A 76 29.86 -55.71 -6.86
C CYS A 76 29.45 -54.90 -8.09
N ASP A 77 29.51 -55.48 -9.29
CA ASP A 77 29.08 -54.81 -10.52
C ASP A 77 27.60 -54.45 -10.46
N ARG A 78 26.77 -55.38 -9.97
CA ARG A 78 25.34 -55.12 -9.75
C ARG A 78 25.09 -54.05 -8.69
N GLU A 79 25.81 -54.10 -7.57
CA GLU A 79 25.70 -53.08 -6.51
C GLU A 79 26.09 -51.68 -7.04
N LEU A 80 27.12 -51.59 -7.90
CA LEU A 80 27.51 -50.34 -8.53
C LEU A 80 26.40 -49.77 -9.42
N GLU A 81 25.74 -50.60 -10.24
CA GLU A 81 24.61 -50.19 -11.06
C GLU A 81 23.42 -49.70 -10.19
N GLU A 82 23.14 -50.40 -9.10
CA GLU A 82 22.11 -49.98 -8.12
C GLU A 82 22.48 -48.63 -7.46
N TYR A 83 23.76 -48.38 -7.16
CA TYR A 83 24.19 -47.09 -6.62
C TYR A 83 24.12 -45.96 -7.66
N GLU A 84 24.42 -46.22 -8.93
CA GLU A 84 24.29 -45.23 -10.00
C GLU A 84 22.83 -44.83 -10.21
N THR A 85 21.92 -45.81 -10.23
CA THR A 85 20.47 -45.56 -10.34
C THR A 85 19.95 -44.77 -9.14
N LEU A 86 20.31 -45.17 -7.92
CA LEU A 86 19.94 -44.45 -6.70
C LEU A 86 20.48 -43.02 -6.69
N ASN A 87 21.73 -42.80 -7.13
CA ASN A 87 22.30 -41.47 -7.20
C ASN A 87 21.54 -40.58 -8.20
N SER A 88 21.18 -41.13 -9.37
CA SER A 88 20.34 -40.43 -10.35
C SER A 88 18.96 -40.09 -9.78
N GLU A 89 18.32 -40.99 -9.03
CA GLU A 89 17.05 -40.71 -8.35
C GLU A 89 17.18 -39.59 -7.32
N ILE A 90 18.25 -39.59 -6.52
CA ILE A 90 18.54 -38.52 -5.56
C ILE A 90 18.72 -37.18 -6.29
N ASP A 91 19.49 -37.14 -7.38
CA ASP A 91 19.72 -35.91 -8.15
C ASP A 91 18.40 -35.37 -8.74
N THR A 92 17.54 -36.23 -9.27
CA THR A 92 16.22 -35.81 -9.77
C THR A 92 15.31 -35.31 -8.65
N SER A 93 15.34 -35.92 -7.47
CA SER A 93 14.60 -35.49 -6.29
C SER A 93 15.07 -34.11 -5.81
N ILE A 94 16.39 -33.89 -5.76
CA ILE A 94 17.00 -32.60 -5.41
C ILE A 94 16.56 -31.52 -6.42
N ALA A 95 16.63 -31.81 -7.72
CA ALA A 95 16.22 -30.87 -8.75
C ALA A 95 14.72 -30.50 -8.64
N LYS A 96 13.86 -31.48 -8.34
CA LYS A 96 12.44 -31.25 -8.10
C LYS A 96 12.21 -30.38 -6.86
N ALA A 97 12.86 -30.70 -5.75
CA ALA A 97 12.75 -29.92 -4.52
C ALA A 97 13.24 -28.47 -4.70
N ALA A 98 14.33 -28.27 -5.45
CA ALA A 98 14.84 -26.94 -5.77
C ALA A 98 13.82 -26.11 -6.58
N LYS A 99 13.17 -26.74 -7.57
CA LYS A 99 12.09 -26.11 -8.34
C LYS A 99 10.88 -25.76 -7.47
N ASP A 100 10.46 -26.69 -6.61
CA ASP A 100 9.34 -26.45 -5.69
C ASP A 100 9.63 -25.27 -4.74
N ILE A 101 10.88 -25.13 -4.28
CA ILE A 101 11.32 -23.98 -3.48
C ILE A 101 11.20 -22.68 -4.28
N GLU A 102 11.64 -22.65 -5.53
CA GLU A 102 11.54 -21.47 -6.39
C GLU A 102 10.08 -21.06 -6.61
N ASP A 103 9.20 -22.02 -6.91
CA ASP A 103 7.76 -21.78 -7.08
C ASP A 103 7.12 -21.25 -5.79
N LEU A 104 7.49 -21.80 -4.64
CA LEU A 104 7.01 -21.32 -3.33
C LEU A 104 7.50 -19.90 -3.02
N GLN A 105 8.74 -19.56 -3.39
CA GLN A 105 9.25 -18.19 -3.23
C GLN A 105 8.44 -17.18 -4.05
N VAL A 106 8.08 -17.53 -5.29
CA VAL A 106 7.22 -16.67 -6.13
C VAL A 106 5.85 -16.48 -5.49
N LYS A 107 5.22 -17.55 -5.00
CA LYS A 107 3.93 -17.48 -4.29
C LYS A 107 4.02 -16.60 -3.03
N ILE A 108 5.09 -16.74 -2.24
CA ILE A 108 5.31 -15.92 -1.05
C ILE A 108 5.43 -14.43 -1.42
N ARG A 109 6.13 -14.07 -2.50
CA ARG A 109 6.24 -12.66 -2.94
C ARG A 109 4.87 -12.10 -3.34
N ALA A 110 4.07 -12.88 -4.07
CA ALA A 110 2.71 -12.50 -4.44
C ALA A 110 1.83 -12.28 -3.20
N GLU A 111 1.81 -13.23 -2.26
CA GLU A 111 1.03 -13.14 -1.02
C GLU A 111 1.47 -11.97 -0.13
N LYS A 112 2.77 -11.68 -0.04
CA LYS A 112 3.26 -10.49 0.67
C LYS A 112 2.71 -9.20 0.06
N THR A 113 2.60 -9.14 -1.26
CA THR A 113 2.04 -7.98 -1.96
C THR A 113 0.55 -7.83 -1.66
N VAL A 114 -0.22 -8.94 -1.71
CA VAL A 114 -1.64 -8.95 -1.35
C VAL A 114 -1.85 -8.52 0.10
N ARG A 115 -1.02 -9.01 1.01
CA ARG A 115 -1.05 -8.62 2.42
C ARG A 115 -0.79 -7.12 2.61
N ALA A 116 0.21 -6.56 1.93
CA ALA A 116 0.50 -5.12 1.98
C ALA A 116 -0.71 -4.30 1.54
N TYR A 117 -1.34 -4.64 0.41
CA TYR A 117 -2.55 -3.97 -0.03
C TYR A 117 -3.69 -4.11 0.97
N LYS A 118 -3.88 -5.29 1.56
CA LYS A 118 -4.91 -5.50 2.58
C LYS A 118 -4.68 -4.61 3.82
N GLU A 119 -3.44 -4.50 4.28
CA GLU A 119 -3.08 -3.61 5.40
C GLU A 119 -3.32 -2.13 5.05
N GLU A 120 -3.01 -1.70 3.82
CA GLU A 120 -3.35 -0.36 3.32
C GLU A 120 -4.86 -0.11 3.29
N TYR A 121 -5.65 -1.06 2.77
CA TYR A 121 -7.10 -0.97 2.75
C TYR A 121 -7.68 -0.90 4.17
N GLU A 122 -7.18 -1.71 5.10
CA GLU A 122 -7.61 -1.67 6.51
C GLU A 122 -7.25 -0.33 7.17
N SER A 123 -6.09 0.24 6.86
CA SER A 123 -5.69 1.57 7.34
C SER A 123 -6.64 2.66 6.83
N ILE A 124 -6.92 2.66 5.53
CA ILE A 124 -7.86 3.62 4.91
C ILE A 124 -9.27 3.42 5.48
N ALA A 125 -9.74 2.19 5.61
CA ALA A 125 -11.06 1.88 6.18
C ALA A 125 -11.19 2.39 7.63
N LYS A 126 -10.14 2.26 8.45
CA LYS A 126 -10.12 2.84 9.81
C LYS A 126 -10.23 4.36 9.80
N VAL A 127 -9.63 5.06 8.83
CA VAL A 127 -9.77 6.51 8.69
C VAL A 127 -11.18 6.88 8.23
N ILE A 128 -11.72 6.17 7.22
CA ILE A 128 -13.07 6.40 6.71
C ILE A 128 -14.13 6.19 7.81
N ASN A 129 -13.99 5.15 8.63
CA ASN A 129 -14.92 4.86 9.72
C ASN A 129 -14.91 5.91 10.85
N LYS A 130 -13.89 6.78 10.94
CA LYS A 130 -13.89 7.91 11.87
C LYS A 130 -14.66 9.12 11.33
N LEU A 131 -14.89 9.18 10.02
CA LEU A 131 -15.66 10.26 9.41
C LEU A 131 -17.16 10.02 9.66
N PRO A 132 -17.95 11.09 9.86
CA PRO A 132 -19.39 10.96 10.01
C PRO A 132 -19.98 10.32 8.75
N SER A 133 -21.08 9.59 8.93
CA SER A 133 -21.73 8.92 7.81
C SER A 133 -22.18 9.96 6.79
N ARG A 134 -22.14 9.59 5.50
CA ARG A 134 -22.58 10.49 4.42
C ARG A 134 -24.00 11.02 4.66
N LYS A 135 -24.86 10.18 5.25
CA LYS A 135 -26.24 10.53 5.59
C LYS A 135 -26.30 11.62 6.66
N GLU A 136 -25.48 11.55 7.71
CA GLU A 136 -25.42 12.59 8.76
C GLU A 136 -24.94 13.92 8.18
N ILE A 137 -23.90 13.91 7.35
CA ILE A 137 -23.40 15.11 6.66
C ILE A 137 -24.51 15.72 5.79
N GLU A 138 -25.23 14.89 5.04
CA GLU A 138 -26.30 15.36 4.14
C GLU A 138 -27.49 15.95 4.93
N THR A 139 -27.84 15.37 6.08
CA THR A 139 -28.85 15.96 6.97
C THR A 139 -28.42 17.28 7.58
N GLU A 140 -27.15 17.43 7.95
CA GLU A 140 -26.62 18.68 8.51
C GLU A 140 -26.55 19.77 7.42
N ILE A 141 -26.17 19.41 6.19
CA ILE A 141 -26.22 20.33 5.04
C ILE A 141 -27.65 20.82 4.80
N GLU A 142 -28.63 19.92 4.81
CA GLU A 142 -30.03 20.31 4.57
C GLU A 142 -30.56 21.21 5.68
N LYS A 143 -30.21 20.92 6.94
CA LYS A 143 -30.53 21.77 8.08
C LYS A 143 -29.90 23.15 7.95
N GLN A 144 -28.62 23.24 7.59
CA GLN A 144 -27.92 24.50 7.39
C GLN A 144 -28.51 25.31 6.22
N LYS A 145 -28.87 24.65 5.11
CA LYS A 145 -29.56 25.29 3.99
C LYS A 145 -30.90 25.89 4.41
N LYS A 146 -31.68 25.16 5.21
CA LYS A 146 -32.95 25.66 5.74
C LYS A 146 -32.75 26.90 6.61
N ILE A 147 -31.79 26.84 7.55
CA ILE A 147 -31.46 28.01 8.40
C ILE A 147 -31.05 29.20 7.53
N LEU A 148 -30.23 28.99 6.51
CA LEU A 148 -29.77 30.04 5.61
C LEU A 148 -30.93 30.67 4.82
N SER A 149 -31.87 29.84 4.34
CA SER A 149 -33.11 30.30 3.71
C SER A 149 -33.96 31.12 4.68
N ASP A 150 -34.18 30.63 5.90
CA ASP A 150 -34.98 31.32 6.92
C ASP A 150 -34.36 32.68 7.29
N VAL A 151 -33.04 32.74 7.44
CA VAL A 151 -32.31 33.99 7.70
C VAL A 151 -32.40 34.94 6.52
N SER A 152 -32.27 34.45 5.27
CA SER A 152 -32.43 35.29 4.08
C SER A 152 -33.82 35.90 4.00
N MET A 153 -34.87 35.11 4.27
CA MET A 153 -36.24 35.62 4.33
C MET A 153 -36.44 36.65 5.45
N ALA A 154 -35.81 36.44 6.61
CA ALA A 154 -35.88 37.40 7.71
C ALA A 154 -35.19 38.73 7.35
N ILE A 155 -34.04 38.67 6.65
CA ILE A 155 -33.35 39.85 6.13
C ILE A 155 -34.24 40.59 5.15
N GLU A 156 -34.80 39.90 4.14
CA GLU A 156 -35.71 40.51 3.17
C GLU A 156 -36.93 41.15 3.83
N ALA A 157 -37.50 40.52 4.87
CA ALA A 157 -38.62 41.08 5.62
C ALA A 157 -38.23 42.34 6.41
N VAL A 158 -37.02 42.38 6.99
CA VAL A 158 -36.49 43.56 7.69
C VAL A 158 -36.18 44.68 6.70
N ASP A 159 -35.56 44.37 5.57
CA ASP A 159 -35.28 45.33 4.51
C ASP A 159 -36.56 45.94 3.94
N GLY A 160 -37.60 45.13 3.72
CA GLY A 160 -38.91 45.61 3.30
C GLY A 160 -39.57 46.53 4.34
N ARG A 161 -39.43 46.22 5.63
CA ARG A 161 -39.89 47.11 6.72
C ARG A 161 -39.11 48.41 6.78
N LEU A 162 -37.79 48.34 6.58
CA LEU A 162 -36.91 49.51 6.58
C LEU A 162 -37.25 50.42 5.41
N ASP A 163 -37.44 49.88 4.20
CA ASP A 163 -37.85 50.63 3.01
C ASP A 163 -39.22 51.31 3.21
N LEU A 164 -40.19 50.61 3.81
CA LEU A 164 -41.48 51.21 4.17
C LEU A 164 -41.32 52.36 5.15
N ARG A 165 -40.49 52.20 6.19
CA ARG A 165 -40.21 53.27 7.18
C ARG A 165 -39.50 54.46 6.53
N THR A 166 -38.55 54.22 5.63
CA THR A 166 -37.89 55.28 4.85
C THR A 166 -38.90 56.05 4.00
N LYS A 167 -39.82 55.37 3.32
CA LYS A 167 -40.90 56.02 2.56
C LYS A 167 -41.85 56.82 3.45
N GLN A 168 -42.25 56.28 4.60
CA GLN A 168 -43.08 56.99 5.59
C GLN A 168 -42.37 58.24 6.12
N PHE A 169 -41.07 58.15 6.41
CA PHE A 169 -40.27 59.28 6.88
C PHE A 169 -40.12 60.36 5.80
N ALA A 170 -39.91 59.96 4.54
CA ALA A 170 -39.89 60.89 3.41
C ALA A 170 -41.23 61.61 3.23
N LEU A 171 -42.35 60.89 3.38
CA LEU A 171 -43.70 61.48 3.34
C LEU A 171 -43.88 62.49 4.48
N LEU A 172 -43.53 62.13 5.71
CA LEU A 172 -43.60 63.02 6.87
C LEU A 172 -42.74 64.28 6.67
N MET A 173 -41.53 64.12 6.12
CA MET A 173 -40.65 65.25 5.83
C MET A 173 -41.27 66.19 4.80
N ASN A 174 -41.91 65.63 3.76
CA ASN A 174 -42.64 66.40 2.75
C ASN A 174 -43.84 67.13 3.36
N THR A 175 -44.63 66.50 4.25
CA THR A 175 -45.74 67.17 4.93
C THR A 175 -45.26 68.28 5.87
N ILE A 176 -44.13 68.09 6.55
CA ILE A 176 -43.51 69.15 7.38
C ILE A 176 -43.05 70.30 6.49
N GLN A 177 -42.44 70.02 5.34
CA GLN A 177 -42.04 71.05 4.38
C GLN A 177 -43.25 71.81 3.84
N ASN A 178 -44.33 71.11 3.49
CA ASN A 178 -45.58 71.75 3.04
C ASN A 178 -46.22 72.58 4.15
N LEU A 179 -46.29 72.08 5.39
CA LEU A 179 -46.79 72.84 6.52
C LEU A 179 -45.93 74.07 6.81
N LYS A 180 -44.61 73.98 6.67
CA LYS A 180 -43.72 75.15 6.74
C LYS A 180 -43.96 76.13 5.59
N ALA A 181 -44.21 75.64 4.39
CA ALA A 181 -44.56 76.48 3.25
C ALA A 181 -45.90 77.19 3.49
N THR A 182 -46.93 76.47 3.94
CA THR A 182 -48.23 77.06 4.31
C THR A 182 -48.11 78.05 5.47
N LEU A 183 -47.33 77.74 6.52
CA LEU A 183 -47.07 78.71 7.60
C LEU A 183 -46.34 79.96 7.11
N ASN A 184 -45.42 79.82 6.16
CA ASN A 184 -44.77 80.96 5.54
C ASN A 184 -45.74 81.74 4.63
N GLU A 185 -46.61 81.06 3.88
CA GLU A 185 -47.65 81.69 3.07
C GLU A 185 -48.68 82.41 3.95
N ASP A 186 -49.13 81.80 5.04
CA ASP A 186 -50.03 82.41 6.02
C ASP A 186 -49.36 83.60 6.72
N ALA A 187 -48.06 83.54 7.02
CA ALA A 187 -47.32 84.68 7.56
C ALA A 187 -47.23 85.85 6.56
N VAL A 188 -47.08 85.55 5.26
CA VAL A 188 -47.11 86.57 4.20
C VAL A 188 -48.52 87.15 4.03
N LEU A 189 -49.57 86.32 4.12
CA LEU A 189 -50.97 86.77 4.05
C LEU A 189 -51.39 87.60 5.27
N ASP A 190 -50.91 87.27 6.47
CA ASP A 190 -51.13 88.07 7.68
C ASP A 190 -50.38 89.42 7.62
N GLU A 191 -49.22 89.47 6.96
CA GLU A 191 -48.51 90.73 6.63
C GLU A 191 -49.30 91.56 5.60
N GLU A 192 -49.84 90.93 4.55
CA GLU A 192 -50.68 91.60 3.52
C GLU A 192 -52.04 92.08 4.08
N MET A 193 -52.67 91.33 4.98
CA MET A 193 -53.92 91.74 5.65
C MET A 193 -53.72 92.89 6.66
N GLN A 194 -52.55 92.99 7.29
CA GLN A 194 -52.22 94.15 8.13
C GLN A 194 -51.97 95.41 7.30
N GLU A 195 -51.44 95.28 6.09
CA GLU A 195 -51.33 96.42 5.15
C GLU A 195 -52.70 96.86 4.59
N GLU A 196 -53.64 95.94 4.33
CA GLU A 196 -55.00 96.29 3.87
C GLU A 196 -55.89 96.92 4.96
N ASP A 197 -55.75 96.51 6.23
CA ASP A 197 -56.47 97.14 7.36
C ASP A 197 -55.89 98.52 7.74
N GLU A 198 -54.61 98.81 7.46
CA GLU A 198 -54.02 100.14 7.62
C GLU A 198 -54.43 101.13 6.50
N GLU A 199 -54.72 100.66 5.27
CA GLU A 199 -55.19 101.54 4.17
C GLU A 199 -56.68 101.92 4.27
N MET A 200 -57.53 101.12 4.92
CA MET A 200 -58.98 101.40 5.04
C MET A 200 -59.35 102.37 6.17
N VAL A 201 -58.42 102.73 7.06
CA VAL A 201 -58.62 103.70 8.16
C VAL A 201 -58.22 105.14 7.74
N ASP A 202 -57.48 105.33 6.64
CA ASP A 202 -56.92 106.65 6.26
C ASP A 202 -57.75 107.44 5.20
N VAL A 203 -58.95 106.96 4.82
CA VAL A 203 -59.82 107.65 3.83
C VAL A 203 -60.96 108.48 4.47
N GLU A 204 -61.35 108.24 5.72
CA GLU A 204 -62.50 108.95 6.35
C GLU A 204 -62.15 110.25 7.12
N ASN A 205 -60.88 110.67 7.23
CA ASN A 205 -60.50 111.78 8.14
C ASN A 205 -59.80 113.02 7.51
N LYS A 206 -59.97 113.30 6.21
CA LYS A 206 -59.31 114.46 5.54
C LYS A 206 -60.20 115.42 4.71
N ASN A 207 -61.50 115.53 4.99
CA ASN A 207 -62.36 116.46 4.23
C ASN A 207 -63.24 117.42 5.05
N THR A 208 -62.82 117.75 6.28
CA THR A 208 -63.34 118.94 6.97
C THR A 208 -62.19 119.75 7.54
N THR A 209 -62.14 121.01 7.10
CA THR A 209 -61.44 122.15 7.71
C THR A 209 -59.91 122.02 7.76
N GLU A 210 -59.17 122.74 6.93
CA GLU A 210 -58.90 124.15 7.24
C GLU A 210 -58.88 125.06 6.01
N LYS A 211 -59.81 126.02 6.08
CA LYS A 211 -59.76 127.31 5.42
C LYS A 211 -58.70 128.18 6.11
N GLU A 212 -58.05 129.01 5.29
CA GLU A 212 -57.62 130.39 5.61
C GLU A 212 -56.34 130.61 6.43
N ALA A 213 -55.22 130.68 5.72
CA ALA A 213 -54.22 131.74 5.88
C ALA A 213 -53.55 132.00 4.51
N ALA A 214 -54.15 132.83 3.67
CA ALA A 214 -53.85 134.26 3.54
C ALA A 214 -52.55 134.56 2.75
N GLY A 215 -52.73 135.09 1.54
CA GLY A 215 -51.99 136.28 1.12
C GLY A 215 -51.10 136.19 -0.12
N GLN A 216 -51.65 136.73 -1.24
CA GLN A 216 -50.99 137.66 -2.18
C GLN A 216 -49.80 137.14 -3.01
N SER A 217 -49.62 137.37 -4.31
CA SER A 217 -50.23 138.26 -5.31
C SER A 217 -49.67 137.87 -6.69
N SER A 218 -50.56 137.79 -7.68
CA SER A 218 -50.49 138.19 -9.12
C SER A 218 -49.22 138.86 -9.72
N PRO A 219 -49.10 139.07 -11.05
CA PRO A 219 -49.99 138.68 -12.18
C PRO A 219 -49.28 138.25 -13.51
N ALA A 220 -50.13 137.84 -14.48
CA ALA A 220 -50.13 138.19 -15.93
C ALA A 220 -48.95 137.79 -16.83
N SER A 221 -49.08 137.57 -18.13
CA SER A 221 -50.18 137.39 -19.10
C SER A 221 -49.49 137.20 -20.45
N SER A 222 -49.97 136.28 -21.29
CA SER A 222 -50.14 136.40 -22.75
C SER A 222 -50.67 135.08 -23.30
#